data_AF-A0AAW8Q910-F1
#
_entry.id   AF-A0AAW8Q910-F1
#
_cell.length_a   1.000
_cell.length_b   1.000
_cell.length_c   1.000
_cell.angle_alpha   90.00
_cell.angle_beta   90.00
_cell.angle_gamma   90.00
#
_symmetry.space_group_name_H-M   'P 1'
#
loop_
_entity.id
_entity.type
_entity.pdbx_description
1 polymer ?
#
loop_
_entity_poly.entity_id
_entity_poly.type
_entity_poly.pdbx_seq_one_letter_code
_entity_poly.pdbx_strand_id
1 'polypeptide(L)'
;MSSKQNPLAQLAANNLRVGSVIHKFCHFTTPPKDKFLVVVSVDPRLLVLIINSKINQYYIDNGTDQYHVSVPQVDHQFLSHDSFTNCVEAHTAFDCDDIKQDIIDNYTSVFKGWLTDNCLEDVYNAVKNNNIIRRGHQKEIITAIEGRLTHLCSTLGASPSNDDDDILNQSSSN
;
A
#
# COMPACT_ATOMS: atom_id res chain seq x y z
N MET A 1 17.63 27.82 21.91
CA MET A 1 18.42 27.52 20.69
C MET A 1 17.54 26.72 19.75
N SER A 2 16.99 27.36 18.72
CA SER A 2 16.13 26.69 17.74
C SER A 2 17.03 25.97 16.74
N SER A 3 17.04 24.63 16.76
CA SER A 3 17.74 23.84 15.76
C SER A 3 17.10 24.13 14.41
N LYS A 4 17.79 24.90 13.55
CA LYS A 4 17.39 25.00 12.14
C LYS A 4 17.43 23.59 11.56
N GLN A 5 16.26 22.99 11.38
CA GLN A 5 16.11 21.68 10.75
C GLN A 5 16.79 21.74 9.37
N ASN A 6 17.60 20.74 9.04
CA ASN A 6 18.24 20.63 7.74
C ASN A 6 17.14 20.53 6.67
N PRO A 7 17.05 21.48 5.70
CA PRO A 7 15.99 21.47 4.69
C PRO A 7 15.90 20.16 3.89
N LEU A 8 17.03 19.48 3.69
CA LEU A 8 17.07 18.18 2.99
C LEU A 8 16.52 17.04 3.85
N ALA A 9 16.83 17.04 5.14
CA ALA A 9 16.25 16.07 6.07
C ALA A 9 14.73 16.25 6.18
N GLN A 10 14.26 17.50 6.16
CA GLN A 10 12.83 17.81 6.14
C GLN A 10 12.17 17.39 4.82
N LEU A 11 12.86 17.54 3.69
CA LEU A 11 12.39 17.04 2.39
C LEU A 11 12.20 15.51 2.42
N ALA A 12 13.19 14.76 2.90
CA ALA A 12 13.10 13.30 2.99
C ALA A 12 11.99 12.85 3.95
N ALA A 13 11.90 13.47 5.14
CA ALA A 13 10.86 13.16 6.12
C ALA A 13 9.44 13.44 5.61
N ASN A 14 9.25 14.49 4.80
CA ASN A 14 7.95 14.84 4.25
C ASN A 14 7.52 13.94 3.07
N ASN A 15 8.51 13.40 2.34
CA ASN A 15 8.27 12.67 1.09
C ASN A 15 8.27 11.15 1.27
N LEU A 16 9.03 10.59 2.21
CA LEU A 16 8.98 9.15 2.50
C LEU A 16 7.84 8.84 3.46
N ARG A 17 6.71 8.42 2.92
CA ARG A 17 5.49 8.07 3.66
C ARG A 17 4.75 6.93 2.98
N VAL A 18 3.68 6.44 3.59
CA VAL A 18 2.77 5.48 2.96
C VAL A 18 2.21 6.06 1.66
N GLY A 19 2.27 5.28 0.59
CA GLY A 19 1.91 5.66 -0.78
C GLY A 19 3.06 6.27 -1.60
N SER A 20 4.21 6.56 -1.00
CA SER A 20 5.38 7.04 -1.74
C SER A 20 5.93 5.98 -2.69
N VAL A 21 6.36 6.40 -3.88
CA VAL A 21 7.00 5.53 -4.87
C VAL A 21 8.49 5.85 -4.91
N ILE A 22 9.30 4.82 -4.68
CA ILE A 22 10.76 4.87 -4.75
C ILE A 22 11.27 3.94 -5.86
N HIS A 23 12.46 4.22 -6.38
CA HIS A 23 13.12 3.43 -7.42
C HIS A 23 14.46 2.93 -6.90
N LYS A 24 14.58 1.60 -6.72
CA LYS A 24 15.74 0.96 -6.09
C LYS A 24 16.10 -0.36 -6.75
N PHE A 25 17.38 -0.69 -6.70
CA PHE A 25 17.89 -1.99 -7.10
C PHE A 25 17.39 -3.08 -6.15
N CYS A 26 16.71 -4.08 -6.70
CA CYS A 26 16.10 -5.17 -5.93
C CYS A 26 16.88 -6.47 -6.14
N HIS A 27 17.84 -6.74 -5.24
CA HIS A 27 18.65 -7.97 -5.27
C HIS A 27 17.83 -9.26 -5.07
N PHE A 28 16.62 -9.12 -4.52
CA PHE A 28 15.69 -10.22 -4.23
C PHE A 28 14.77 -10.56 -5.41
N THR A 29 14.92 -9.86 -6.55
CA THR A 29 14.24 -10.23 -7.80
C THR A 29 15.13 -11.13 -8.64
N THR A 30 14.52 -11.93 -9.52
CA THR A 30 15.26 -12.82 -10.44
C THR A 30 14.90 -12.49 -11.89
N PRO A 31 15.82 -11.94 -12.70
CA PRO A 31 17.14 -11.44 -12.30
C PRO A 31 17.05 -10.15 -11.45
N PRO A 32 18.07 -9.86 -10.62
CA PRO A 32 18.19 -8.60 -9.90
C PRO A 32 18.15 -7.39 -10.83
N LYS A 33 17.34 -6.39 -10.49
CA LYS A 33 17.21 -5.15 -11.29
C LYS A 33 16.57 -4.03 -10.50
N ASP A 34 16.66 -2.82 -11.04
CA ASP A 34 15.90 -1.70 -10.54
C ASP A 34 14.40 -1.89 -10.73
N LYS A 35 13.64 -1.51 -9.70
CA LYS A 35 12.19 -1.59 -9.65
C LYS A 35 11.62 -0.33 -9.04
N PHE A 36 10.43 0.04 -9.48
CA PHE A 36 9.57 0.92 -8.71
C PHE A 36 8.95 0.12 -7.57
N LEU A 37 8.91 0.74 -6.39
CA LEU A 37 8.42 0.17 -5.15
C LEU A 37 7.47 1.18 -4.52
N VAL A 38 6.28 0.74 -4.10
CA VAL A 38 5.41 1.56 -3.25
C VAL A 38 5.69 1.26 -1.79
N VAL A 39 5.85 2.32 -0.99
CA VAL A 39 5.96 2.26 0.46
C VAL A 39 4.58 2.05 1.06
N VAL A 40 4.40 0.96 1.80
CA VAL A 40 3.11 0.57 2.39
C VAL A 40 3.14 0.47 3.91
N SER A 41 4.31 0.59 4.52
CA SER A 41 4.48 0.89 5.94
C SER A 41 5.84 1.54 6.16
N VAL A 42 5.94 2.43 7.16
CA VAL A 42 7.21 3.04 7.63
C VAL A 42 7.45 2.80 9.12
N ASP A 43 6.44 2.30 9.84
CA ASP A 43 6.45 2.02 11.28
C ASP A 43 5.49 0.83 11.53
N PRO A 44 5.91 -0.25 12.22
CA PRO A 44 7.17 -0.43 12.95
C PRO A 44 8.41 -0.69 12.07
N ARG A 45 8.22 -0.89 10.76
CA ARG A 45 9.31 -1.13 9.81
C ARG A 45 8.93 -0.67 8.40
N LEU A 46 9.92 -0.50 7.54
CA LEU A 46 9.68 -0.25 6.12
C LEU A 46 9.17 -1.52 5.43
N LEU A 47 7.96 -1.44 4.89
CA LEU A 47 7.39 -2.45 3.99
C LEU A 47 7.17 -1.83 2.62
N VAL A 48 7.53 -2.58 1.58
CA VAL A 48 7.34 -2.17 0.19
C VAL A 48 6.68 -3.27 -0.64
N LEU A 49 5.90 -2.84 -1.64
CA LEU A 49 5.36 -3.71 -2.69
C LEU A 49 6.02 -3.38 -4.04
N ILE A 50 6.25 -4.38 -4.87
CA ILE A 50 6.87 -4.19 -6.19
C ILE A 50 5.83 -3.72 -7.21
N ILE A 51 6.18 -2.69 -7.99
CA ILE A 51 5.43 -2.30 -9.18
C ILE A 51 6.06 -2.97 -10.41
N ASN A 52 5.25 -3.67 -11.19
CA ASN A 52 5.66 -4.38 -12.40
C ASN A 52 4.90 -3.87 -13.62
N SER A 53 5.58 -3.74 -14.76
CA SER A 53 4.95 -3.38 -16.04
C SER A 53 3.89 -4.37 -16.52
N LYS A 54 3.97 -5.62 -16.04
CA LYS A 54 3.06 -6.72 -16.36
C LYS A 54 2.96 -7.64 -15.15
N ILE A 55 1.81 -8.28 -14.99
CA ILE A 55 1.63 -9.38 -14.04
C ILE A 55 2.51 -10.55 -14.48
N ASN A 56 3.32 -11.10 -13.56
CA ASN A 56 4.13 -12.28 -13.84
C ASN A 56 3.21 -13.51 -14.00
N GLN A 57 3.47 -14.34 -15.02
CA GLN A 57 2.70 -15.55 -15.32
C GLN A 57 2.52 -16.48 -14.12
N TYR A 58 3.52 -16.55 -13.23
CA TYR A 58 3.43 -17.29 -11.97
C TYR A 58 2.18 -16.93 -11.15
N TYR A 59 1.80 -15.66 -11.07
CA TYR A 59 0.64 -15.26 -10.27
C TYR A 59 -0.68 -15.62 -10.94
N ILE A 60 -0.72 -15.61 -12.27
CA ILE A 60 -1.87 -16.02 -13.08
C ILE A 60 -2.07 -17.53 -12.94
N ASP A 61 -1.00 -18.31 -13.10
CA ASP A 61 -1.05 -19.77 -13.03
C ASP A 61 -1.49 -20.27 -11.64
N ASN A 62 -1.20 -19.49 -10.59
CA ASN A 62 -1.59 -19.81 -9.22
C ASN A 62 -2.92 -19.16 -8.78
N GLY A 63 -3.62 -18.42 -9.66
CA GLY A 63 -4.90 -17.77 -9.35
C GLY A 63 -4.78 -16.70 -8.25
N THR A 64 -3.72 -15.89 -8.33
CA THR A 64 -3.40 -14.82 -7.38
C THR A 64 -3.25 -13.45 -8.05
N ASP A 65 -3.46 -13.38 -9.36
CA ASP A 65 -3.41 -12.18 -10.18
C ASP A 65 -4.46 -11.13 -9.79
N GLN A 66 -5.56 -11.54 -9.16
CA GLN A 66 -6.56 -10.62 -8.59
C GLN A 66 -6.02 -9.71 -7.48
N TYR A 67 -4.87 -10.05 -6.87
CA TYR A 67 -4.21 -9.22 -5.86
C TYR A 67 -3.22 -8.23 -6.48
N HIS A 68 -3.24 -8.04 -7.80
CA HIS A 68 -2.44 -7.03 -8.47
C HIS A 68 -3.28 -5.81 -8.83
N VAL A 69 -2.87 -4.67 -8.30
CA VAL A 69 -3.60 -3.41 -8.46
C VAL A 69 -3.06 -2.64 -9.64
N SER A 70 -3.93 -2.19 -10.53
CA SER A 70 -3.56 -1.35 -11.67
C SER A 70 -2.97 -0.02 -11.20
N VAL A 71 -1.86 0.38 -11.82
CA VAL A 71 -1.21 1.68 -11.65
C VAL A 71 -1.14 2.33 -13.03
N PRO A 72 -2.16 3.12 -13.41
CA PRO A 72 -2.21 3.73 -14.74
C PRO A 72 -1.11 4.77 -14.93
N GLN A 73 -0.47 4.79 -16.09
CA GLN A 73 0.56 5.78 -16.42
C GLN A 73 0.01 7.20 -16.47
N VAL A 74 -1.22 7.35 -16.93
CA VAL A 74 -1.88 8.67 -17.05
C VAL A 74 -1.91 9.43 -15.73
N ASP A 75 -2.06 8.71 -14.62
CA ASP A 75 -2.10 9.26 -13.26
C ASP A 75 -0.72 9.32 -12.59
N HIS A 76 0.28 8.67 -13.17
CA HIS A 76 1.59 8.43 -12.56
C HIS A 76 2.72 8.66 -13.56
N GLN A 77 3.14 9.93 -13.72
CA GLN A 77 4.12 10.36 -14.72
C GLN A 77 5.53 9.76 -14.58
N PHE A 78 5.83 9.11 -13.46
CA PHE A 78 7.08 8.35 -13.29
C PHE A 78 7.09 7.02 -14.06
N LEU A 79 5.92 6.55 -14.52
CA LEU A 79 5.79 5.38 -15.36
C LEU A 79 5.88 5.74 -16.84
N SER A 80 6.45 4.83 -17.62
CA SER A 80 6.42 4.91 -19.09
C SER A 80 5.24 4.15 -19.72
N HIS A 81 4.51 3.36 -18.92
CA HIS A 81 3.38 2.53 -19.33
C HIS A 81 2.60 2.07 -18.10
N ASP A 82 1.34 1.67 -18.30
CA ASP A 82 0.51 1.10 -17.25
C ASP A 82 1.22 -0.08 -16.58
N SER A 83 1.11 -0.12 -15.27
CA SER A 83 1.82 -1.08 -14.44
C SER A 83 0.88 -1.65 -13.37
N PHE A 84 1.41 -2.55 -12.55
CA PHE A 84 0.66 -3.29 -11.56
C PHE A 84 1.47 -3.38 -10.27
N THR A 85 0.87 -2.97 -9.14
CA THR A 85 1.42 -3.21 -7.81
C THR A 85 1.12 -4.64 -7.39
N ASN A 86 2.16 -5.42 -7.10
CA ASN A 86 2.04 -6.76 -6.56
C ASN A 86 1.68 -6.72 -5.07
N CYS A 87 0.42 -6.98 -4.72
CA CYS A 87 -0.02 -7.04 -3.32
C CYS A 87 0.01 -8.45 -2.72
N VAL A 88 0.58 -9.45 -3.43
CA VAL A 88 0.72 -10.83 -2.94
C VAL A 88 1.78 -10.93 -1.86
N GLU A 89 2.89 -10.20 -2.02
CA GLU A 89 4.04 -10.25 -1.13
C GLU A 89 4.55 -8.85 -0.80
N ALA A 90 4.80 -8.61 0.49
CA ALA A 90 5.47 -7.40 0.97
C ALA A 90 6.90 -7.72 1.41
N HIS A 91 7.82 -6.85 1.00
CA HIS A 91 9.24 -7.03 1.24
C HIS A 91 9.73 -6.11 2.36
N THR A 92 10.66 -6.63 3.17
CA THR A 92 11.38 -5.94 4.25
C THR A 92 12.85 -5.68 3.87
N ALA A 93 13.11 -5.50 2.57
CA ALA A 93 14.46 -5.51 2.02
C ALA A 93 15.24 -4.18 2.20
N PHE A 94 14.62 -3.16 2.77
CA PHE A 94 15.18 -1.82 2.89
C PHE A 94 14.94 -1.28 4.31
N ASP A 95 15.87 -0.45 4.78
CA ASP A 95 15.71 0.31 6.02
C ASP A 95 15.15 1.72 5.74
N CYS A 96 14.34 2.23 6.67
CA CYS A 96 13.67 3.53 6.50
C CYS A 96 14.66 4.70 6.51
N ASP A 97 15.68 4.66 7.37
CA ASP A 97 16.66 5.74 7.49
C ASP A 97 17.66 5.72 6.33
N ASP A 98 18.03 4.52 5.85
CA ASP A 98 18.83 4.38 4.62
C ASP A 98 18.11 4.99 3.42
N ILE A 99 16.80 4.71 3.25
CA ILE A 99 16.02 5.30 2.15
C ILE A 99 15.89 6.82 2.31
N LYS A 100 15.72 7.35 3.53
CA LYS A 100 15.73 8.81 3.74
C LYS A 100 17.07 9.41 3.32
N GLN A 101 18.18 8.78 3.68
CA GLN A 101 19.50 9.24 3.30
C GLN A 101 19.70 9.20 1.78
N ASP A 102 19.27 8.11 1.13
CA ASP A 102 19.27 8.00 -0.34
C ASP A 102 18.46 9.10 -1.03
N ILE A 103 17.32 9.50 -0.45
CA ILE A 103 16.49 10.61 -0.95
C ILE A 103 17.20 11.96 -0.77
N ILE A 104 17.90 12.16 0.34
CA ILE A 104 18.72 13.37 0.58
C ILE A 104 19.82 13.48 -0.47
N ASP A 105 20.51 12.36 -0.73
CA ASP A 105 21.68 12.34 -1.59
C ASP A 105 21.32 12.33 -3.08
N ASN A 106 20.24 11.64 -3.47
CA ASN A 106 19.90 11.38 -4.88
C ASN A 106 18.39 11.51 -5.18
N TYR A 107 17.76 12.56 -4.67
CA TYR A 107 16.31 12.80 -4.68
C TYR A 107 15.57 12.30 -5.92
N THR A 108 15.85 12.84 -7.12
CA THR A 108 15.09 12.53 -8.36
C THR A 108 15.34 11.12 -8.87
N SER A 109 16.47 10.50 -8.52
CA SER A 109 16.78 9.13 -8.91
C SER A 109 16.06 8.11 -8.04
N VAL A 110 15.84 8.45 -6.76
CA VAL A 110 15.25 7.56 -5.74
C VAL A 110 13.77 7.81 -5.58
N PHE A 111 13.36 9.02 -5.23
CA PHE A 111 11.95 9.37 -5.04
C PHE A 111 11.28 9.74 -6.37
N LYS A 112 10.14 9.12 -6.65
CA LYS A 112 9.47 9.20 -7.96
C LYS A 112 8.09 9.86 -7.91
N GLY A 113 7.52 9.98 -6.73
CA GLY A 113 6.20 10.55 -6.51
C GLY A 113 5.40 9.73 -5.52
N TRP A 114 4.08 9.75 -5.68
CA TRP A 114 3.14 9.01 -4.85
C TRP A 114 2.15 8.28 -5.74
N LEU A 115 1.60 7.19 -5.23
CA LEU A 115 0.33 6.70 -5.74
C LEU A 115 -0.77 7.72 -5.46
N THR A 116 -1.75 7.82 -6.35
CA THR A 116 -3.00 8.54 -6.07
C THR A 116 -3.74 7.87 -4.90
N ASP A 117 -4.58 8.63 -4.20
CA ASP A 117 -5.34 8.09 -3.05
C ASP A 117 -6.27 6.93 -3.50
N ASN A 118 -6.87 7.01 -4.69
CA ASN A 118 -7.66 5.93 -5.28
C ASN A 118 -6.84 4.65 -5.49
N CYS A 119 -5.64 4.77 -6.08
CA CYS A 119 -4.78 3.61 -6.32
C CYS A 119 -4.28 3.00 -5.00
N LEU A 120 -4.01 3.85 -3.99
CA LEU A 120 -3.64 3.39 -2.65
C LEU A 120 -4.80 2.70 -1.91
N GLU A 121 -6.04 3.15 -2.13
CA GLU A 121 -7.25 2.48 -1.65
C GLU A 121 -7.46 1.11 -2.31
N ASP A 122 -7.19 1.00 -3.62
CA ASP A 122 -7.20 -0.30 -4.30
C ASP A 122 -6.14 -1.25 -3.73
N VAL A 123 -4.93 -0.75 -3.43
CA VAL A 123 -3.88 -1.51 -2.72
C VAL A 123 -4.37 -1.97 -1.35
N TYR A 124 -5.02 -1.10 -0.59
CA TYR A 124 -5.61 -1.45 0.70
C TYR A 124 -6.62 -2.59 0.56
N ASN A 125 -7.56 -2.49 -0.39
CA ASN A 125 -8.57 -3.51 -0.62
C ASN A 125 -7.97 -4.84 -1.07
N ALA A 126 -6.97 -4.82 -1.95
CA ALA A 126 -6.26 -6.00 -2.40
C ALA A 126 -5.54 -6.69 -1.23
N VAL A 127 -4.79 -5.94 -0.40
CA VAL A 127 -4.09 -6.49 0.77
C VAL A 127 -5.06 -7.01 1.83
N LYS A 128 -6.15 -6.28 2.11
CA LYS A 128 -7.17 -6.67 3.10
C LYS A 128 -7.85 -7.99 2.76
N ASN A 129 -8.11 -8.23 1.48
CA ASN A 129 -8.74 -9.46 0.99
C ASN A 129 -7.74 -10.57 0.64
N ASN A 130 -6.44 -10.32 0.78
CA ASN A 130 -5.39 -11.27 0.48
C ASN A 130 -5.08 -12.17 1.69
N ASN A 131 -5.32 -13.47 1.56
CA ASN A 131 -5.03 -14.47 2.60
C ASN A 131 -3.64 -15.12 2.47
N ILE A 132 -2.87 -14.77 1.45
CA ILE A 132 -1.53 -15.31 1.11
C ILE A 132 -0.44 -14.46 1.75
N ILE A 133 -0.59 -13.13 1.75
CA ILE A 133 0.38 -12.23 2.37
C ILE A 133 0.53 -12.56 3.86
N ARG A 134 1.78 -12.48 4.36
CA ARG A 134 2.07 -12.77 5.77
C ARG A 134 1.18 -11.91 6.67
N ARG A 135 0.37 -12.55 7.53
CA ARG A 135 -0.61 -11.88 8.43
C ARG A 135 -0.05 -10.67 9.20
N GLY A 136 1.21 -10.77 9.68
CA GLY A 136 1.88 -9.64 10.34
C GLY A 136 2.06 -8.43 9.43
N HIS A 137 2.59 -8.64 8.22
CA HIS A 137 2.74 -7.58 7.21
C HIS A 137 1.39 -7.05 6.77
N GLN A 138 0.39 -7.93 6.60
CA GLN A 138 -0.96 -7.54 6.24
C GLN A 138 -1.54 -6.51 7.23
N LYS A 139 -1.46 -6.82 8.53
CA LYS A 139 -1.94 -5.93 9.59
C LYS A 139 -1.18 -4.60 9.59
N GLU A 140 0.15 -4.65 9.50
CA GLU A 140 1.00 -3.45 9.45
C GLU A 140 0.61 -2.54 8.27
N ILE A 141 0.40 -3.11 7.08
CA ILE A 141 0.01 -2.37 5.87
C ILE A 141 -1.39 -1.77 5.99
N ILE A 142 -2.37 -2.55 6.43
CA ILE A 142 -3.77 -2.09 6.62
C ILE A 142 -3.79 -0.89 7.56
N THR A 143 -3.17 -1.01 8.74
CA THR A 143 -3.11 0.07 9.73
C THR A 143 -2.38 1.30 9.19
N ALA A 144 -1.27 1.09 8.47
CA ALA A 144 -0.50 2.19 7.89
C ALA A 144 -1.28 2.96 6.81
N ILE A 145 -2.02 2.25 5.94
CA ILE A 145 -2.84 2.90 4.91
C ILE A 145 -4.07 3.59 5.53
N GLU A 146 -4.73 3.00 6.53
CA GLU A 146 -5.84 3.64 7.26
C GLU A 146 -5.40 4.94 7.95
N GLY A 147 -4.18 4.98 8.50
CA GLY A 147 -3.60 6.20 9.07
C GLY A 147 -3.32 7.29 8.01
N ARG A 148 -3.11 6.90 6.74
CA ARG A 148 -2.88 7.83 5.63
C ARG A 148 -4.18 8.28 4.95
N LEU A 149 -5.13 7.36 4.81
CA LEU A 149 -6.43 7.54 4.16
C LEU A 149 -7.54 7.42 5.20
N THR A 150 -7.75 8.51 5.94
CA THR A 150 -8.62 8.52 7.12
C THR A 150 -10.08 8.16 6.82
N HIS A 151 -10.53 8.29 5.57
CA HIS A 151 -11.89 7.91 5.18
C HIS A 151 -12.14 6.40 5.25
N LEU A 152 -11.09 5.57 5.12
CA LEU A 152 -11.21 4.11 5.17
C LEU A 152 -11.60 3.58 6.55
N CYS A 153 -11.25 4.32 7.62
CA CYS A 153 -11.54 3.95 9.01
C CYS A 153 -13.05 4.02 9.35
N SER A 154 -13.83 4.76 8.55
CA SER A 154 -15.26 5.03 8.79
C SER A 154 -16.20 3.83 8.54
N THR A 155 -15.70 2.72 8.01
CA THR A 155 -16.54 1.60 7.55
C THR A 155 -16.72 0.46 8.56
N LEU A 156 -16.14 0.56 9.77
CA LEU A 156 -16.25 -0.46 10.83
C LEU A 156 -17.43 -0.26 11.81
N GLY A 157 -18.38 0.65 11.51
CA GLY A 157 -19.42 1.07 12.47
C GLY A 157 -20.89 0.84 12.09
N ALA A 158 -21.21 0.34 10.90
CA ALA A 158 -22.62 0.16 10.49
C ALA A 158 -22.94 -1.32 10.27
N SER A 159 -23.19 -2.05 11.36
CA SER A 159 -24.03 -3.25 11.29
C SER A 159 -25.48 -2.80 11.09
N PRO A 160 -26.27 -3.40 10.18
CA PRO A 160 -27.70 -3.18 10.16
C PRO A 160 -28.31 -3.79 11.41
N SER A 161 -29.00 -2.98 12.21
CA SER A 161 -29.91 -3.43 13.26
C SER A 161 -31.04 -4.24 12.62
N ASN A 162 -31.11 -5.52 12.94
CA ASN A 162 -32.31 -6.33 12.71
C ASN A 162 -33.35 -5.91 13.75
N ASP A 163 -34.19 -4.93 13.40
CA ASP A 163 -35.44 -4.67 14.09
C ASP A 163 -36.55 -4.74 13.02
N ASP A 164 -37.07 -5.95 12.80
CA ASP A 164 -38.38 -6.17 12.21
C ASP A 164 -39.08 -7.26 13.04
N ASP A 165 -39.80 -6.77 14.03
CA ASP A 165 -40.96 -7.30 14.76
C ASP A 165 -41.45 -8.73 14.48
N ASP A 166 -41.16 -9.60 15.45
CA ASP A 166 -42.04 -10.68 15.87
C ASP A 166 -43.29 -10.08 16.56
N ILE A 167 -44.40 -9.93 15.84
CA ILE A 167 -45.72 -9.82 16.48
C ILE A 167 -46.44 -11.16 16.39
N LEU A 168 -46.48 -11.79 17.56
CA LEU A 168 -47.17 -13.01 17.92
C LEU A 168 -48.67 -12.98 17.59
N ASN A 169 -49.06 -14.04 16.91
CA ASN A 169 -50.41 -14.55 16.76
C ASN A 169 -50.94 -14.99 18.15
N GLN A 170 -52.01 -14.37 18.65
CA GLN A 170 -52.83 -14.96 19.72
C GLN A 170 -54.30 -14.96 19.31
N SER A 171 -54.75 -16.16 18.99
CA SER A 171 -56.15 -16.58 18.97
C SER A 171 -56.61 -16.78 20.41
N SER A 172 -57.73 -16.18 20.78
CA SER A 172 -58.58 -16.66 21.88
C SER A 172 -60.02 -16.32 21.58
N SER A 173 -60.84 -17.35 21.65
CA SER A 173 -62.27 -17.40 21.40
C SER A 173 -63.08 -16.53 22.36
N ASN A 174 -64.12 -15.88 21.84
CA ASN A 174 -65.51 -16.03 22.25
C ASN A 174 -66.46 -15.38 21.23
#